data_AF-A0A6J6ZCX4-F1
#
_entry.id   AF-A0A6J6ZCX4-F1
#
_cell.length_a   1.000
_cell.length_b   1.000
_cell.length_c   1.000
_cell.angle_alpha   90.00
_cell.angle_beta   90.00
_cell.angle_gamma   90.00
#
_symmetry.space_group_name_H-M   'P 1'
#
loop_
_entity.id
_entity.type
_entity.pdbx_description
1 polymer ?
#
loop_
_entity_poly.entity_id
_entity_poly.type
_entity_poly.pdbx_seq_one_letter_code
_entity_poly.pdbx_strand_id
1 'polypeptide(L)'
;MTWNVLGSARPDRDGLARAIQSFAPDVVAIQEIRLGQANRLANRLGWRVVWTFKHFPLGPLVPWRAEGIAVISRHAMALESAWELSSGVGRSTYHRRVAQAVRVNLSHSAGHTPEQFCVVNTHLESNGANLAERVRQAQHVVGHVTERGIDVSVLVGDLNASEEPDVLAPFAGYGLLDAWTSIQPGTAGSGCTVPSAHPDKRLDYVLVGPRYRVVGVQVPDPSAAWAALSDHLPVVVDLEVV
;
A
#
# COMPACT_ATOMS: atom_id res chain seq x y z
N MET A 1 -0.66 7.59 -2.54
CA MET A 1 -1.75 7.13 -1.66
C MET A 1 -1.62 5.63 -1.42
N THR A 2 -1.89 5.17 -0.20
CA THR A 2 -2.10 3.73 0.10
C THR A 2 -3.46 3.54 0.77
N TRP A 3 -4.13 2.41 0.47
CA TRP A 3 -5.44 2.11 1.05
C TRP A 3 -5.76 0.60 1.03
N ASN A 4 -5.99 0.01 2.19
CA ASN A 4 -6.65 -1.29 2.30
C ASN A 4 -8.15 -1.10 2.06
N VAL A 5 -8.74 -1.81 1.09
CA VAL A 5 -10.15 -1.61 0.67
C VAL A 5 -11.08 -2.75 1.06
N LEU A 6 -10.60 -3.75 1.81
CA LEU A 6 -11.39 -4.92 2.23
C LEU A 6 -12.25 -5.48 1.07
N GLY A 7 -11.62 -5.78 -0.06
CA GLY A 7 -12.31 -6.15 -1.30
C GLY A 7 -13.22 -7.37 -1.16
N SER A 8 -12.97 -8.20 -0.14
CA SER A 8 -13.84 -9.30 0.26
C SER A 8 -15.28 -8.86 0.58
N ALA A 9 -15.45 -7.71 1.24
CA ALA A 9 -16.71 -7.06 1.61
C ALA A 9 -17.45 -6.41 0.43
N ARG A 10 -16.82 -6.36 -0.75
CA ARG A 10 -17.40 -5.82 -2.01
C ARG A 10 -17.81 -4.34 -1.86
N PRO A 11 -16.87 -3.44 -1.49
CA PRO A 11 -17.18 -2.02 -1.32
C PRO A 11 -17.73 -1.37 -2.60
N ASP A 12 -18.43 -0.25 -2.43
CA ASP A 12 -18.90 0.59 -3.55
C ASP A 12 -17.72 1.12 -4.36
N ARG A 13 -17.57 0.61 -5.58
CA ARG A 13 -16.43 0.90 -6.45
C ARG A 13 -16.46 2.30 -7.02
N ASP A 14 -17.66 2.83 -7.28
CA ASP A 14 -17.80 4.21 -7.74
C ASP A 14 -17.52 5.19 -6.59
N GLY A 15 -17.91 4.80 -5.38
CA GLY A 15 -17.47 5.42 -4.13
C GLY A 15 -15.94 5.45 -4.00
N LEU A 16 -15.27 4.29 -4.13
CA LEU A 16 -13.81 4.20 -4.10
C LEU A 16 -13.15 5.10 -5.15
N ALA A 17 -13.65 5.07 -6.40
CA ALA A 17 -13.10 5.89 -7.47
C ALA A 17 -13.24 7.40 -7.19
N ARG A 18 -14.42 7.84 -6.72
CA ARG A 18 -14.65 9.25 -6.34
C ARG A 18 -13.74 9.68 -5.18
N ALA A 19 -13.59 8.83 -4.17
CA ALA A 19 -12.71 9.06 -3.03
C ALA A 19 -11.24 9.17 -3.46
N ILE A 20 -10.77 8.29 -4.36
CA ILE A 20 -9.42 8.41 -4.92
C ILE A 20 -9.28 9.71 -5.71
N GLN A 21 -10.26 10.07 -6.54
CA GLN A 21 -10.23 11.28 -7.36
C GLN A 21 -10.20 12.57 -6.52
N SER A 22 -10.87 12.62 -5.36
CA SER A 22 -10.89 13.83 -4.52
C SER A 22 -9.51 14.19 -3.94
N PHE A 23 -8.60 13.22 -3.82
CA PHE A 23 -7.21 13.45 -3.42
C PHE A 23 -6.26 13.62 -4.60
N ALA A 24 -6.73 13.39 -5.82
CA ALA A 24 -5.95 13.50 -7.06
C ALA A 24 -4.56 12.82 -7.07
N PRO A 25 -4.34 11.63 -6.48
CA PRO A 25 -3.00 11.04 -6.36
C PRO A 25 -2.44 10.62 -7.72
N ASP A 26 -1.12 10.68 -7.88
CA ASP A 26 -0.45 10.15 -9.07
C ASP A 26 -0.37 8.62 -9.04
N VAL A 27 -0.16 8.04 -7.86
CA VAL A 27 -0.06 6.60 -7.62
C VAL A 27 -0.90 6.18 -6.40
N VAL A 28 -1.64 5.09 -6.55
CA VAL A 28 -2.44 4.45 -5.49
C VAL A 28 -1.99 3.00 -5.34
N ALA A 29 -1.50 2.65 -4.17
CA ALA A 29 -1.27 1.27 -3.76
C ALA A 29 -2.47 0.76 -2.97
N ILE A 30 -2.99 -0.40 -3.32
CA ILE A 30 -4.21 -0.95 -2.73
C ILE A 30 -3.93 -2.34 -2.17
N GLN A 31 -4.40 -2.59 -0.96
CA GLN A 31 -4.38 -3.91 -0.31
C GLN A 31 -5.78 -4.53 -0.31
N GLU A 32 -5.82 -5.86 -0.22
CA GLU A 32 -7.06 -6.65 -0.20
C GLU A 32 -8.02 -6.40 -1.37
N ILE A 33 -7.49 -6.30 -2.60
CA ILE A 33 -8.32 -6.05 -3.78
C ILE A 33 -8.34 -7.27 -4.72
N ARG A 34 -9.52 -7.65 -5.19
CA ARG A 34 -9.66 -8.70 -6.22
C ARG A 34 -9.26 -8.16 -7.59
N LEU A 35 -8.72 -9.02 -8.46
CA LEU A 35 -8.29 -8.64 -9.82
C LEU A 35 -9.40 -7.90 -10.60
N GLY A 36 -10.64 -8.42 -10.58
CA GLY A 36 -11.77 -7.77 -11.25
C GLY A 36 -12.19 -6.44 -10.62
N GLN A 37 -11.97 -6.23 -9.32
CA GLN A 37 -12.18 -4.93 -8.67
C GLN A 37 -11.09 -3.94 -9.12
N ALA A 38 -9.82 -4.35 -9.10
CA ALA A 38 -8.70 -3.52 -9.50
C ALA A 38 -8.83 -3.05 -10.97
N ASN A 39 -9.16 -3.97 -11.89
CA ASN A 39 -9.39 -3.63 -13.30
C ASN A 39 -10.53 -2.63 -13.50
N ARG A 40 -11.67 -2.83 -12.81
CA ARG A 40 -12.80 -1.89 -12.91
C ARG A 40 -12.49 -0.53 -12.33
N LEU A 41 -11.79 -0.49 -11.19
CA LEU A 41 -11.37 0.75 -10.57
C LEU A 41 -10.41 1.53 -11.49
N ALA A 42 -9.41 0.84 -12.05
CA ALA A 42 -8.50 1.42 -13.02
C ALA A 42 -9.23 1.96 -14.26
N ASN A 43 -10.16 1.18 -14.84
CA ASN A 43 -10.98 1.62 -15.97
C ASN A 43 -11.82 2.85 -15.62
N ARG A 44 -12.41 2.91 -14.42
CA ARG A 44 -13.24 4.03 -13.98
C ARG A 44 -12.43 5.32 -13.80
N LEU A 45 -11.18 5.19 -13.41
CA LEU A 45 -10.21 6.28 -13.28
C LEU A 45 -9.55 6.66 -14.62
N GLY A 46 -9.63 5.78 -15.63
CA GLY A 46 -8.88 5.92 -16.90
C GLY A 46 -7.38 5.64 -16.73
N TRP A 47 -7.01 4.82 -15.75
CA TRP A 47 -5.63 4.59 -15.30
C TRP A 47 -5.15 3.17 -15.62
N ARG A 48 -3.85 2.93 -15.44
CA ARG A 48 -3.23 1.61 -15.57
C ARG A 48 -3.20 0.89 -14.22
N VAL A 49 -3.13 -0.44 -14.26
CA VAL A 49 -3.07 -1.28 -13.05
C VAL A 49 -2.05 -2.40 -13.20
N VAL A 50 -1.29 -2.63 -12.14
CA VAL A 50 -0.51 -3.84 -11.89
C VAL A 50 -1.10 -4.53 -10.68
N TRP A 51 -1.44 -5.80 -10.79
CA TRP A 51 -2.04 -6.60 -9.73
C TRP A 51 -1.22 -7.86 -9.46
N THR A 52 -1.03 -8.18 -8.18
CA THR A 52 -0.31 -9.37 -7.72
C THR A 52 -1.21 -10.24 -6.86
N PHE A 53 -1.23 -11.54 -7.17
CA PHE A 53 -2.03 -12.55 -6.47
C PHE A 53 -1.55 -12.80 -5.02
N LYS A 54 -2.46 -12.68 -4.05
CA LYS A 54 -2.26 -13.04 -2.63
C LYS A 54 -2.81 -14.43 -2.33
N HIS A 55 -4.11 -14.67 -2.50
CA HIS A 55 -4.70 -15.99 -2.18
C HIS A 55 -6.06 -16.22 -2.85
N PHE A 56 -6.54 -17.47 -2.79
CA PHE A 56 -7.90 -17.87 -3.18
C PHE A 56 -8.81 -18.04 -1.96
N PRO A 57 -9.67 -17.07 -1.62
CA PRO A 57 -10.49 -17.15 -0.41
C PRO A 57 -11.51 -18.30 -0.43
N LEU A 58 -11.97 -18.72 -1.62
CA LEU A 58 -12.88 -19.85 -1.80
C LEU A 58 -12.26 -20.97 -2.64
N GLY A 59 -10.93 -21.10 -2.61
CA GLY A 59 -10.18 -22.09 -3.38
C GLY A 59 -10.00 -21.78 -4.88
N PRO A 60 -9.16 -22.56 -5.57
CA PRO A 60 -8.69 -22.25 -6.93
C PRO A 60 -9.76 -22.38 -8.02
N LEU A 61 -10.89 -23.04 -7.72
CA LEU A 61 -12.02 -23.20 -8.64
C LEU A 61 -12.86 -21.92 -8.80
N VAL A 62 -12.63 -20.91 -7.95
CA VAL A 62 -13.33 -19.62 -7.97
C VAL A 62 -12.34 -18.47 -8.22
N PRO A 63 -11.51 -18.51 -9.28
CA PRO A 63 -10.35 -17.63 -9.42
C PRO A 63 -10.72 -16.15 -9.57
N TRP A 64 -11.94 -15.82 -10.03
CA TRP A 64 -12.45 -14.45 -10.10
C TRP A 64 -12.64 -13.79 -8.72
N ARG A 65 -12.62 -14.57 -7.63
CA ARG A 65 -12.61 -14.08 -6.25
C ARG A 65 -11.23 -14.01 -5.63
N ALA A 66 -10.16 -14.36 -6.36
CA ALA A 66 -8.80 -14.24 -5.88
C ALA A 66 -8.53 -12.81 -5.40
N GLU A 67 -7.93 -12.71 -4.22
CA GLU A 67 -7.54 -11.45 -3.62
C GLU A 67 -6.04 -11.23 -3.81
N GLY A 68 -5.65 -9.97 -3.81
CA GLY A 68 -4.29 -9.55 -4.07
C GLY A 68 -4.03 -8.13 -3.61
N ILE A 69 -2.91 -7.60 -4.07
CA ILE A 69 -2.53 -6.21 -3.92
C ILE A 69 -2.40 -5.58 -5.31
N ALA A 70 -2.60 -4.27 -5.42
CA ALA A 70 -2.52 -3.55 -6.69
C ALA A 70 -1.73 -2.25 -6.56
N VAL A 71 -1.11 -1.82 -7.65
CA VAL A 71 -0.71 -0.43 -7.87
C VAL A 71 -1.49 0.09 -9.07
N ILE A 72 -2.13 1.24 -8.92
CA ILE A 72 -2.90 1.93 -9.96
C ILE A 72 -2.31 3.33 -10.13
N SER A 73 -2.07 3.77 -11.37
CA SER A 73 -1.54 5.10 -11.68
C SER A 73 -1.97 5.56 -13.07
N ARG A 74 -2.11 6.88 -13.22
CA ARG A 74 -2.27 7.55 -14.51
C ARG A 74 -1.03 7.42 -15.40
N HIS A 75 0.14 7.20 -14.82
CA HIS A 75 1.42 7.10 -15.53
C HIS A 75 1.67 5.70 -16.10
N ALA A 76 2.62 5.60 -17.02
CA ALA A 76 3.11 4.30 -17.49
C ALA A 76 3.80 3.58 -16.33
N MET A 77 3.57 2.27 -16.21
CA MET A 77 4.16 1.45 -15.15
C MET A 77 4.48 0.04 -15.63
N ALA A 78 5.38 -0.62 -14.93
CA ALA A 78 5.71 -2.02 -15.12
C ALA A 78 5.95 -2.71 -13.78
N LEU A 79 5.51 -3.96 -13.66
CA LEU A 79 5.91 -4.82 -12.54
C LEU A 79 7.40 -5.11 -12.66
N GLU A 80 8.20 -4.71 -11.68
CA GLU A 80 9.61 -5.10 -11.61
C GLU A 80 9.76 -6.47 -10.98
N SER A 81 9.04 -6.70 -9.88
CA SER A 81 9.11 -7.96 -9.13
C SER A 81 7.88 -8.13 -8.24
N ALA A 82 7.50 -9.38 -8.01
CA ALA A 82 6.49 -9.76 -7.02
C ALA A 82 6.96 -11.02 -6.30
N TRP A 83 6.71 -11.11 -5.00
CA TRP A 83 7.21 -12.22 -4.19
C TRP A 83 6.29 -12.54 -3.02
N GLU A 84 6.40 -13.78 -2.55
CA GLU A 84 5.69 -14.28 -1.37
C GLU A 84 6.52 -14.04 -0.11
N LEU A 85 5.87 -13.56 0.95
CA LEU A 85 6.53 -13.28 2.23
C LEU A 85 6.33 -14.43 3.23
N SER A 86 5.24 -15.16 3.09
CA SER A 86 4.92 -16.31 3.94
C SER A 86 5.69 -17.56 3.48
N SER A 87 6.20 -18.35 4.41
CA SER A 87 6.80 -19.65 4.12
C SER A 87 5.86 -20.79 4.49
N GLY A 88 5.79 -21.83 3.65
CA GLY A 88 5.07 -23.07 3.97
C GLY A 88 3.54 -22.96 4.02
N VAL A 89 2.95 -21.87 3.54
CA VAL A 89 1.49 -21.68 3.52
C VAL A 89 0.89 -21.93 2.14
N GLY A 90 -0.28 -22.56 2.09
CA GLY A 90 -0.97 -22.85 0.83
C GLY A 90 -1.58 -21.60 0.18
N ARG A 91 -1.78 -21.63 -1.15
CA ARG A 91 -2.37 -20.52 -1.93
C ARG A 91 -3.84 -20.20 -1.61
N SER A 92 -4.49 -21.00 -0.76
CA SER A 92 -5.89 -20.79 -0.35
C SER A 92 -6.02 -20.10 1.01
N THR A 93 -4.93 -19.96 1.79
CA THR A 93 -5.02 -19.32 3.11
C THR A 93 -5.01 -17.80 2.99
N TYR A 94 -5.89 -17.15 3.75
CA TYR A 94 -5.89 -15.68 3.84
C TYR A 94 -4.66 -15.15 4.57
N HIS A 95 -3.93 -16.00 5.32
CA HIS A 95 -2.66 -15.64 5.97
C HIS A 95 -1.51 -15.42 4.98
N ARG A 96 -1.58 -15.97 3.77
CA ARG A 96 -0.52 -15.77 2.75
C ARG A 96 -0.30 -14.29 2.48
N ARG A 97 0.95 -13.83 2.59
CA ARG A 97 1.39 -12.45 2.35
C ARG A 97 2.28 -12.34 1.13
N VAL A 98 2.19 -11.20 0.45
CA VAL A 98 2.95 -10.89 -0.76
C VAL A 98 3.39 -9.45 -0.75
N ALA A 99 4.46 -9.16 -1.48
CA ALA A 99 4.87 -7.81 -1.84
C ALA A 99 5.06 -7.71 -3.35
N GLN A 100 4.96 -6.48 -3.86
CA GLN A 100 5.24 -6.16 -5.26
C GLN A 100 6.02 -4.86 -5.37
N ALA A 101 7.02 -4.84 -6.25
CA ALA A 101 7.74 -3.65 -6.68
C ALA A 101 7.26 -3.24 -8.07
N VAL A 102 6.78 -2.02 -8.21
CA VAL A 102 6.24 -1.47 -9.46
C VAL A 102 6.99 -0.20 -9.81
N ARG A 103 7.62 -0.19 -10.99
CA ARG A 103 8.21 1.01 -11.56
C ARG A 103 7.13 1.86 -12.18
N VAL A 104 7.06 3.13 -11.81
CA VAL A 104 6.17 4.13 -12.39
C VAL A 104 7.03 5.21 -13.05
N ASN A 105 6.72 5.54 -14.30
CA ASN A 105 7.42 6.58 -15.04
C ASN A 105 6.66 7.91 -14.86
N LEU A 106 6.97 8.65 -13.80
CA LEU A 106 6.34 9.94 -13.51
C LEU A 106 6.72 10.93 -14.60
N SER A 107 5.69 11.46 -15.28
CA SER A 107 5.87 12.43 -16.36
C SER A 107 5.58 13.81 -15.79
N HIS A 108 6.61 14.65 -15.73
CA HIS A 108 6.49 16.04 -15.30
C HIS A 108 6.09 16.91 -16.49
N SER A 109 5.18 17.86 -16.29
CA SER A 109 4.65 18.75 -17.35
C SER A 109 5.69 19.62 -18.06
N ALA A 110 6.94 19.66 -17.56
CA ALA A 110 8.00 20.55 -18.00
C ALA A 110 9.03 19.91 -18.96
N GLY A 111 8.67 18.87 -19.73
CA GLY A 111 9.56 18.31 -20.77
C GLY A 111 10.82 17.59 -20.26
N HIS A 112 10.85 17.23 -18.98
CA HIS A 112 11.92 16.44 -18.38
C HIS A 112 11.78 14.96 -18.78
N THR A 113 12.90 14.23 -18.81
CA THR A 113 12.87 12.77 -18.90
C THR A 113 12.02 12.19 -17.78
N PRO A 114 11.12 11.21 -18.06
CA PRO A 114 10.29 10.62 -17.03
C PRO A 114 11.13 10.10 -15.86
N GLU A 115 10.75 10.50 -14.66
CA GLU A 115 11.41 10.06 -13.45
C GLU A 115 10.96 8.64 -13.12
N GLN A 116 11.92 7.75 -12.88
CA GLN A 116 11.63 6.39 -12.44
C GLN A 116 11.33 6.41 -10.94
N PHE A 117 10.10 6.06 -10.60
CA PHE A 117 9.59 6.03 -9.23
C PHE A 117 9.17 4.60 -8.88
N CYS A 118 9.89 3.95 -7.97
CA CYS A 118 9.60 2.57 -7.56
C CYS A 118 8.71 2.53 -6.31
N VAL A 119 7.57 1.86 -6.46
CA VAL A 119 6.58 1.66 -5.38
C VAL A 119 6.62 0.21 -4.95
N VAL A 120 7.02 -0.03 -3.71
CA VAL A 120 6.88 -1.35 -3.06
C VAL A 120 5.57 -1.36 -2.29
N ASN A 121 4.60 -2.16 -2.72
CA ASN A 121 3.33 -2.36 -2.02
C ASN A 121 3.35 -3.71 -1.29
N THR A 122 2.94 -3.75 -0.03
CA THR A 122 2.85 -4.97 0.77
C THR A 122 1.62 -4.97 1.71
N HIS A 123 1.31 -6.13 2.27
CA HIS A 123 0.38 -6.30 3.38
C HIS A 123 0.98 -7.38 4.30
N LEU A 124 1.33 -7.03 5.54
CA LEU A 124 1.97 -7.96 6.49
C LEU A 124 0.96 -8.76 7.34
N GLU A 125 1.45 -9.74 8.11
CA GLU A 125 0.66 -10.63 8.98
C GLU A 125 -0.28 -9.85 9.92
N SER A 126 -1.57 -10.20 9.91
CA SER A 126 -2.64 -9.49 10.62
C SER A 126 -2.97 -10.07 11.99
N ASN A 127 -2.46 -11.26 12.33
CA ASN A 127 -2.61 -11.78 13.69
C ASN A 127 -1.79 -10.94 14.66
N GLY A 128 -2.46 -10.15 15.50
CA GLY A 128 -1.82 -9.24 16.47
C GLY A 128 -0.80 -9.93 17.38
N ALA A 129 -0.98 -11.21 17.70
CA ALA A 129 -0.05 -11.97 18.55
C ALA A 129 1.24 -12.40 17.83
N ASN A 130 1.34 -12.24 16.50
CA ASN A 130 2.43 -12.77 15.69
C ASN A 130 3.45 -11.70 15.25
N LEU A 131 3.97 -10.94 16.21
CA LEU A 131 5.00 -9.91 15.98
C LEU A 131 6.23 -10.49 15.26
N ALA A 132 6.71 -11.65 15.68
CA ALA A 132 7.89 -12.29 15.08
C ALA A 132 7.73 -12.55 13.58
N GLU A 133 6.54 -12.96 13.14
CA GLU A 133 6.26 -13.15 11.72
C GLU A 133 6.18 -11.82 10.97
N ARG A 134 5.58 -10.76 11.54
CA ARG A 134 5.60 -9.42 10.91
C ARG A 134 7.03 -8.93 10.71
N VAL A 135 7.89 -9.05 11.73
CA VAL A 135 9.32 -8.69 11.66
C VAL A 135 10.02 -9.52 10.59
N ARG A 136 9.82 -10.84 10.55
CA ARG A 136 10.39 -11.72 9.51
C ARG A 136 9.95 -11.31 8.11
N GLN A 137 8.67 -10.98 7.93
CA GLN A 137 8.15 -10.54 6.63
C GLN A 137 8.72 -9.17 6.23
N ALA A 138 8.88 -8.23 7.17
CA ALA A 138 9.53 -6.94 6.91
C ALA A 138 11.00 -7.13 6.48
N GLN A 139 11.74 -8.00 7.18
CA GLN A 139 13.11 -8.39 6.79
C GLN A 139 13.15 -9.04 5.41
N HIS A 140 12.19 -9.92 5.08
CA HIS A 140 12.09 -10.53 3.75
C HIS A 140 11.86 -9.50 2.64
N VAL A 141 11.04 -8.48 2.88
CA VAL A 141 10.86 -7.38 1.92
C VAL A 141 12.18 -6.65 1.68
N VAL A 142 12.87 -6.25 2.75
CA VAL A 142 14.16 -5.53 2.69
C VAL A 142 15.25 -6.37 2.04
N GLY A 143 15.36 -7.65 2.41
CA GLY A 143 16.30 -8.59 1.81
C GLY A 143 16.10 -8.70 0.30
N HIS A 144 14.85 -8.89 -0.14
CA HIS A 144 14.55 -9.02 -1.57
C HIS A 144 14.86 -7.74 -2.37
N VAL A 145 14.48 -6.55 -1.88
CA VAL A 145 14.80 -5.30 -2.60
C VAL A 145 16.31 -5.04 -2.66
N THR A 146 17.04 -5.43 -1.62
CA THR A 146 18.50 -5.34 -1.56
C THR A 146 19.16 -6.30 -2.55
N GLU A 147 18.80 -7.58 -2.52
CA GLU A 147 19.33 -8.62 -3.41
C GLU A 147 19.08 -8.32 -4.90
N ARG A 148 17.95 -7.66 -5.21
CA ARG A 148 17.57 -7.28 -6.57
C ARG A 148 18.14 -5.93 -7.01
N GLY A 149 18.73 -5.15 -6.11
CA GLY A 149 19.18 -3.78 -6.39
C GLY A 149 18.03 -2.85 -6.79
N ILE A 150 16.85 -3.03 -6.19
CA ILE A 150 15.69 -2.17 -6.44
C ILE A 150 15.89 -0.86 -5.67
N ASP A 151 15.94 0.27 -6.36
CA ASP A 151 16.00 1.61 -5.76
C ASP A 151 14.58 2.02 -5.30
N VAL A 152 14.26 1.75 -4.04
CA VAL A 152 12.90 1.98 -3.49
C VAL A 152 12.65 3.47 -3.27
N SER A 153 11.77 4.06 -4.07
CA SER A 153 11.28 5.43 -3.87
C SER A 153 10.33 5.50 -2.68
N VAL A 154 9.37 4.57 -2.61
CA VAL A 154 8.45 4.41 -1.49
C VAL A 154 8.12 2.95 -1.22
N LEU A 155 7.97 2.60 0.05
CA LEU A 155 7.31 1.38 0.51
C LEU A 155 6.00 1.75 1.20
N VAL A 156 4.91 1.11 0.79
CA VAL A 156 3.58 1.43 1.26
C VAL A 156 2.80 0.17 1.57
N GLY A 157 1.87 0.25 2.51
CA GLY A 157 1.03 -0.91 2.82
C GLY A 157 0.37 -0.86 4.19
N ASP A 158 -0.51 -1.83 4.38
CA ASP A 158 -0.99 -2.24 5.69
C ASP A 158 0.07 -3.13 6.35
N LEU A 159 0.83 -2.55 7.26
CA LEU A 159 1.90 -3.25 7.97
C LEU A 159 1.39 -3.99 9.21
N ASN A 160 0.11 -3.82 9.57
CA ASN A 160 -0.48 -4.38 10.79
C ASN A 160 0.36 -4.10 12.07
N ALA A 161 1.03 -2.96 12.12
CA ALA A 161 1.95 -2.57 13.19
C ALA A 161 1.66 -1.13 13.64
N SER A 162 1.18 -0.91 14.87
CA SER A 162 0.88 0.44 15.40
C SER A 162 1.95 0.92 16.37
N GLU A 163 2.19 0.15 17.43
CA GLU A 163 3.15 0.47 18.49
C GLU A 163 4.30 -0.55 18.49
N GLU A 164 4.70 -0.98 17.30
CA GLU A 164 5.65 -2.07 17.08
C GLU A 164 6.85 -1.59 16.25
N PRO A 165 7.77 -0.79 16.84
CA PRO A 165 8.90 -0.23 16.13
C PRO A 165 9.80 -1.30 15.50
N ASP A 166 9.84 -2.51 16.06
CA ASP A 166 10.60 -3.64 15.54
C ASP A 166 10.15 -4.07 14.13
N VAL A 167 8.88 -3.87 13.77
CA VAL A 167 8.37 -4.15 12.42
C VAL A 167 8.88 -3.10 11.42
N LEU A 168 9.06 -1.86 11.87
CA LEU A 168 9.57 -0.75 11.06
C LEU A 168 11.10 -0.73 10.96
N ALA A 169 11.80 -1.29 11.95
CA ALA A 169 13.25 -1.26 12.06
C ALA A 169 14.01 -1.78 10.82
N PRO A 170 13.59 -2.89 10.15
CA PRO A 170 14.22 -3.32 8.91
C PRO A 170 14.15 -2.25 7.80
N PHE A 171 13.00 -1.59 7.65
CA PHE A 171 12.80 -0.55 6.63
C PHE A 171 13.62 0.70 6.93
N ALA A 172 13.67 1.11 8.21
CA ALA A 172 14.51 2.20 8.66
C ALA A 172 16.01 1.90 8.43
N GLY A 173 16.45 0.66 8.71
CA GLY A 173 17.82 0.21 8.43
C GLY A 173 18.18 0.19 6.93
N TYR A 174 17.19 0.03 6.05
CA TYR A 174 17.34 0.20 4.60
C TYR A 174 17.39 1.68 4.17
N GLY A 175 17.03 2.62 5.04
CA GLY A 175 16.99 4.05 4.76
C GLY A 175 15.62 4.60 4.36
N LEU A 176 14.54 3.85 4.61
CA LEU A 176 13.17 4.36 4.43
C LEU A 176 12.68 5.05 5.70
N LEU A 177 12.15 6.25 5.55
CA LEU A 177 11.64 7.07 6.66
C LEU A 177 10.11 7.10 6.66
N ASP A 178 9.50 6.99 7.84
CA ASP A 178 8.04 7.08 7.98
C ASP A 178 7.56 8.50 7.65
N ALA A 179 6.71 8.61 6.63
CA ALA A 179 6.23 9.90 6.16
C ALA A 179 5.47 10.67 7.24
N TRP A 180 4.66 9.97 8.03
CA TRP A 180 3.82 10.59 9.07
C TRP A 180 4.67 11.32 10.10
N THR A 181 5.73 10.66 10.59
CA THR A 181 6.61 11.24 11.62
C THR A 181 7.64 12.23 11.04
N SER A 182 7.88 12.20 9.73
CA SER A 182 8.86 13.08 9.06
C SER A 182 8.43 14.55 8.99
N ILE A 183 7.13 14.86 8.95
CA ILE A 183 6.63 16.24 8.83
C ILE A 183 5.76 16.72 10.01
N GLN A 184 5.40 15.83 10.94
CA GLN A 184 4.57 16.17 12.09
C GLN A 184 5.23 15.79 13.43
N PRO A 185 6.36 16.40 13.84
CA PRO A 185 6.83 16.27 15.22
C PRO A 185 5.87 17.04 16.16
N GLY A 186 4.89 16.34 16.72
CA GLY A 186 4.15 16.82 17.89
C GLY A 186 2.92 17.70 17.68
N THR A 187 2.32 17.81 16.48
CA THR A 187 1.05 18.54 16.31
C THR A 187 0.03 17.89 15.35
N ALA A 188 -1.19 17.73 15.88
CA ALA A 188 -2.53 17.55 15.28
C ALA A 188 -2.77 16.48 14.18
N GLY A 189 -3.08 15.27 14.65
CA GLY A 189 -3.65 14.14 13.91
C GLY A 189 -3.14 12.83 14.52
N SER A 190 -3.98 11.80 14.71
CA SER A 190 -3.49 10.53 15.28
C SER A 190 -2.72 9.68 14.27
N GLY A 191 -2.88 9.95 12.97
CA GLY A 191 -2.39 9.08 11.89
C GLY A 191 -3.08 7.72 11.87
N CYS A 192 -4.04 7.49 12.78
CA CYS A 192 -4.77 6.25 12.87
C CYS A 192 -5.66 6.09 11.65
N THR A 193 -5.68 4.88 11.13
CA THR A 193 -6.43 4.51 9.92
C THR A 193 -7.52 3.50 10.21
N VAL A 194 -7.46 2.83 11.37
CA VAL A 194 -8.34 1.70 11.73
C VAL A 194 -8.89 1.87 13.15
N PRO A 195 -10.17 1.52 13.40
CA PRO A 195 -11.21 1.33 12.39
C PRO A 195 -11.61 2.67 11.77
N SER A 196 -11.96 2.70 10.48
CA SER A 196 -12.24 3.94 9.75
C SER A 196 -13.38 4.81 10.30
N ALA A 197 -14.31 4.21 11.04
CA ALA A 197 -15.37 4.94 11.74
C ALA A 197 -14.87 5.73 12.96
N HIS A 198 -13.89 5.17 13.70
CA HIS A 198 -13.35 5.71 14.95
C HIS A 198 -11.89 5.28 15.10
N PRO A 199 -10.96 5.86 14.32
CA PRO A 199 -9.62 5.33 14.18
C PRO A 199 -8.79 5.52 15.44
N ASP A 200 -8.29 4.41 15.99
CA ASP A 200 -7.46 4.36 17.20
C ASP A 200 -6.11 3.65 16.99
N LYS A 201 -5.90 3.05 15.81
CA LYS A 201 -4.65 2.38 15.42
C LYS A 201 -4.13 2.88 14.09
N ARG A 202 -2.80 3.03 14.00
CA ARG A 202 -2.09 3.38 12.76
C ARG A 202 -1.44 2.13 12.19
N LEU A 203 -2.08 1.51 11.22
CA LEU A 203 -1.60 0.25 10.62
C LEU A 203 -1.11 0.43 9.19
N ASP A 204 -1.52 1.51 8.51
CA ASP A 204 -1.14 1.80 7.14
C ASP A 204 -0.02 2.86 7.09
N TYR A 205 1.02 2.55 6.32
CA TYR A 205 2.25 3.34 6.29
C TYR A 205 2.64 3.74 4.87
N VAL A 206 3.33 4.88 4.79
CA VAL A 206 4.12 5.29 3.62
C VAL A 206 5.52 5.58 4.13
N LEU A 207 6.47 4.73 3.77
CA LEU A 207 7.88 4.85 4.08
C LEU A 207 8.61 5.35 2.83
N VAL A 208 9.44 6.38 2.99
CA VAL A 208 9.95 7.20 1.90
C VAL A 208 11.46 7.05 1.81
N GLY A 209 11.96 6.77 0.60
CA GLY A 209 13.39 6.66 0.32
C GLY A 209 14.09 8.02 0.29
N PRO A 210 15.43 8.04 0.42
CA PRO A 210 16.21 9.25 0.70
C PRO A 210 16.23 10.30 -0.43
N ARG A 211 15.79 9.92 -1.64
CA ARG A 211 15.70 10.83 -2.80
C ARG A 211 14.51 11.78 -2.74
N TYR A 212 13.57 11.53 -1.83
CA TYR A 212 12.33 12.29 -1.71
C TYR A 212 12.20 12.90 -0.32
N ARG A 213 11.66 14.11 -0.29
CA ARG A 213 11.22 14.79 0.93
C ARG A 213 9.71 14.77 0.99
N VAL A 214 9.19 14.51 2.19
CA VAL A 214 7.76 14.61 2.48
C VAL A 214 7.40 16.07 2.67
N VAL A 215 6.39 16.55 1.95
CA VAL A 215 5.87 17.93 2.06
C VAL A 215 4.43 17.99 2.53
N GLY A 216 3.72 16.86 2.49
CA GLY A 216 2.35 16.74 2.99
C GLY A 216 2.03 15.30 3.35
N VAL A 217 1.27 15.10 4.43
CA VAL A 217 0.70 13.81 4.82
C VAL A 217 -0.69 14.09 5.37
N GLN A 218 -1.66 13.29 4.93
CA GLN A 218 -3.04 13.41 5.37
C GLN A 218 -3.71 12.04 5.48
N VAL A 219 -4.56 11.91 6.49
CA VAL A 219 -5.59 10.87 6.63
C VAL A 219 -6.91 11.63 6.74
N PRO A 220 -7.95 11.29 5.96
CA PRO A 220 -9.21 12.00 6.04
C PRO A 220 -9.89 11.84 7.40
N ASP A 221 -10.67 12.84 7.80
CA ASP A 221 -11.50 12.73 8.99
C ASP A 221 -12.49 11.56 8.87
N PRO A 222 -12.66 10.77 9.94
CA PRO A 222 -13.54 9.62 9.94
C PRO A 222 -15.00 10.05 9.70
N SER A 223 -15.71 9.29 8.87
CA SER A 223 -17.12 9.53 8.60
C SER A 223 -17.85 8.24 8.24
N ALA A 224 -19.17 8.25 8.32
CA ALA A 224 -19.99 7.13 7.85
C ALA A 224 -19.77 6.82 6.35
N ALA A 225 -19.45 7.84 5.55
CA ALA A 225 -19.13 7.66 4.13
C ALA A 225 -17.81 6.89 3.96
N TRP A 226 -16.78 7.19 4.76
CA TRP A 226 -15.52 6.45 4.74
C TRP A 226 -15.69 5.01 5.26
N ALA A 227 -16.42 4.84 6.36
CA ALA A 227 -16.69 3.52 6.93
C ALA A 227 -17.48 2.59 6.00
N ALA A 228 -18.28 3.15 5.09
CA ALA A 228 -18.98 2.38 4.05
C ALA A 228 -18.06 1.93 2.90
N LEU A 229 -16.91 2.59 2.70
CA LEU A 229 -15.96 2.29 1.63
C LEU A 229 -14.90 1.27 2.05
N SER A 230 -14.43 1.35 3.29
CA SER A 230 -13.44 0.42 3.85
C SER A 230 -13.44 0.55 5.37
N ASP A 231 -12.97 -0.48 6.06
CA ASP A 231 -12.63 -0.46 7.48
C ASP A 231 -11.29 0.26 7.77
N HIS A 232 -10.54 0.63 6.72
CA HIS A 232 -9.36 1.49 6.79
C HIS A 232 -9.62 2.86 6.14
N LEU A 233 -9.00 3.91 6.69
CA LEU A 233 -8.86 5.21 6.01
C LEU A 233 -7.63 5.20 5.09
N PRO A 234 -7.67 5.89 3.94
CA PRO A 234 -6.50 6.01 3.08
C PRO A 234 -5.44 6.94 3.70
N VAL A 235 -4.16 6.65 3.44
CA VAL A 235 -3.05 7.56 3.73
C VAL A 235 -2.58 8.19 2.42
N VAL A 236 -2.53 9.52 2.39
CA VAL A 236 -2.06 10.29 1.23
C VAL A 236 -0.82 11.08 1.64
N VAL A 237 0.19 11.03 0.79
CA VAL A 237 1.49 11.66 1.02
C VAL A 237 1.88 12.41 -0.24
N ASP A 238 2.28 13.66 -0.06
CA ASP A 238 2.84 14.53 -1.08
C ASP A 238 4.37 14.55 -0.93
N LEU A 239 5.06 14.31 -2.05
CA LEU A 239 6.50 14.14 -2.11
C LEU A 239 7.11 15.11 -3.10
N GLU A 240 8.31 15.61 -2.77
CA GLU A 240 9.18 16.35 -3.67
C GLU A 240 10.52 15.63 -3.82
N VAL A 241 11.12 15.72 -5.00
CA VAL A 241 12.51 15.30 -5.20
C VAL A 241 13.44 16.26 -4.44
N VAL A 242 14.47 15.72 -3.78
CA VAL A 242 15.49 16.50 -3.07
C VAL A 242 16.54 17.05 -4.03
#